data_AF-A0A973AVZ6-F1
#
_entry.id   AF-A0A973AVZ6-F1
#
_cell.length_a   1.000
_cell.length_b   1.000
_cell.length_c   1.000
_cell.angle_alpha   90.00
_cell.angle_beta   90.00
_cell.angle_gamma   90.00
#
_symmetry.space_group_name_H-M   'P 1'
#
loop_
_entity.id
_entity.type
_entity.pdbx_description
1 polymer ?
#
loop_
_entity_poly.entity_id
_entity_poly.type
_entity_poly.pdbx_seq_one_letter_code
_entity_poly.pdbx_strand_id
1 'polypeptide(L)'
;MAIPHDLQFTAARSGGRLVAFCRVTFCLVAFLVTIVSVAAGCRPAADIQQGDLRTYTVPRSTTPAPKPSQAGPATMSPAGTTTAPAVQYDLPAGWVDVGASGMRLATLRTGPGGPEATAEVGEITVIPASGTLQGNATRWQEQLTPSADPDRVARAIEDGETVPVNGVEATILLLLDDAAENQQAILAAVIPVDSSTSLFVKFKGTADLARKIREPFTSFVRSIRWQ
;
A
#
# COMPACT_ATOMS: atom_id res chain seq x y z
N MET A 1 15.29 16.86 75.15
CA MET A 1 15.03 18.27 75.53
C MET A 1 13.69 18.66 74.90
N ALA A 2 12.87 19.35 75.70
CA ALA A 2 11.42 19.59 75.66
C ALA A 2 10.65 19.80 74.32
N ILE A 3 9.35 19.49 74.42
CA ILE A 3 8.23 19.72 73.48
C ILE A 3 7.70 21.20 73.60
N PRO A 4 6.54 21.61 73.02
CA PRO A 4 6.35 22.63 71.96
C PRO A 4 5.72 23.95 72.49
N HIS A 5 5.41 24.93 71.63
CA HIS A 5 4.36 25.93 71.94
C HIS A 5 3.58 26.39 70.70
N ASP A 6 2.28 26.15 70.80
CA ASP A 6 1.14 26.64 70.02
C ASP A 6 0.80 28.09 70.45
N LEU A 7 -0.10 28.78 69.71
CA LEU A 7 -0.89 30.02 70.00
C LEU A 7 -1.02 30.88 68.71
N GLN A 8 -2.17 31.38 68.25
CA GLN A 8 -3.56 31.24 68.66
C GLN A 8 -4.51 31.79 67.56
N PHE A 9 -5.76 31.32 67.63
CA PHE A 9 -7.00 31.72 66.96
C PHE A 9 -7.26 33.22 66.74
N THR A 10 -7.97 33.56 65.64
CA THR A 10 -9.27 34.27 65.77
C THR A 10 -10.22 33.91 64.62
N ALA A 11 -11.40 33.44 64.99
CA ALA A 11 -12.54 33.19 64.12
C ALA A 11 -13.38 34.46 63.95
N ALA A 12 -14.03 34.61 62.80
CA ALA A 12 -15.27 35.38 62.70
C ALA A 12 -16.34 34.53 62.00
N ARG A 13 -17.34 34.14 62.80
CA ARG A 13 -18.61 33.51 62.40
C ARG A 13 -19.49 34.53 61.65
N SER A 14 -20.38 34.07 60.78
CA SER A 14 -21.79 33.82 61.13
C SER A 14 -22.77 34.04 59.98
N GLY A 15 -23.80 33.17 59.96
CA GLY A 15 -25.13 33.42 59.40
C GLY A 15 -25.28 33.14 57.91
N GLY A 16 -26.18 32.31 57.41
CA GLY A 16 -27.35 31.68 58.04
C GLY A 16 -28.37 31.33 56.94
N ARG A 17 -28.52 30.02 56.71
CA ARG A 17 -29.69 29.22 56.27
C ARG A 17 -30.85 29.84 55.45
N LEU A 18 -31.17 29.08 54.39
CA LEU A 18 -32.48 28.67 53.83
C LEU A 18 -33.55 29.74 53.55
N VAL A 19 -34.13 29.71 52.36
CA VAL A 19 -35.54 29.37 52.12
C VAL A 19 -35.70 28.98 50.64
N ALA A 20 -36.47 27.91 50.41
CA ALA A 20 -36.81 27.33 49.13
C ALA A 20 -38.03 28.02 48.47
N PHE A 21 -38.29 27.60 47.23
CA PHE A 21 -39.55 27.67 46.48
C PHE A 21 -39.83 28.84 45.52
N CYS A 22 -40.07 28.39 44.27
CA CYS A 22 -41.11 28.85 43.36
C CYS A 22 -40.90 30.20 42.67
N ARG A 23 -40.53 30.14 41.39
CA ARG A 23 -41.29 30.81 40.31
C ARG A 23 -40.88 30.24 38.95
N VAL A 24 -41.64 29.22 38.55
CA VAL A 24 -41.95 28.89 37.16
C VAL A 24 -42.47 30.16 36.48
N THR A 25 -42.20 30.30 35.18
CA THR A 25 -42.76 31.31 34.25
C THR A 25 -41.91 32.56 34.07
N PHE A 26 -40.87 32.48 33.24
CA PHE A 26 -40.64 33.44 32.15
C PHE A 26 -39.47 32.97 31.27
N CYS A 27 -39.46 33.40 30.01
CA CYS A 27 -38.48 33.06 28.97
C CYS A 27 -38.71 31.76 28.18
N LEU A 28 -39.98 31.40 27.97
CA LEU A 28 -40.46 30.68 26.79
C LEU A 28 -40.51 31.62 25.56
N VAL A 29 -39.45 32.39 25.28
CA VAL A 29 -39.28 33.15 24.02
C VAL A 29 -37.78 33.29 23.73
N ALA A 30 -37.10 32.15 23.56
CA ALA A 30 -35.82 32.08 22.86
C ALA A 30 -35.77 30.77 22.06
N PHE A 31 -36.92 30.38 21.51
CA PHE A 31 -37.04 29.36 20.48
C PHE A 31 -37.07 30.10 19.15
N LEU A 32 -35.91 30.30 18.52
CA LEU A 32 -35.69 30.38 17.08
C LEU A 32 -34.36 31.10 16.80
N VAL A 33 -33.53 30.46 15.98
CA VAL A 33 -32.32 30.99 15.32
C VAL A 33 -31.03 30.93 16.14
N THR A 34 -30.42 29.74 16.21
CA THR A 34 -29.00 29.51 15.88
C THR A 34 -28.68 28.00 15.91
N ILE A 35 -29.10 27.29 14.85
CA ILE A 35 -28.48 26.00 14.49
C ILE A 35 -27.48 26.35 13.38
N VAL A 36 -26.22 26.57 13.76
CA VAL A 36 -25.10 26.56 12.81
C VAL A 36 -24.47 25.17 12.90
N SER A 37 -24.71 24.41 11.84
CA SER A 37 -24.29 23.04 11.62
C SER A 37 -22.77 22.87 11.68
N VAL A 38 -22.28 22.05 12.61
CA VAL A 38 -20.97 21.40 12.48
C VAL A 38 -21.23 19.90 12.29
N ALA A 39 -21.63 19.55 11.06
CA ALA A 39 -21.49 18.19 10.59
C ALA A 39 -20.01 17.99 10.25
N ALA A 40 -19.21 17.59 11.24
CA ALA A 40 -17.93 16.96 10.99
C ALA A 40 -18.22 15.62 10.31
N GLY A 41 -18.23 15.65 8.96
CA GLY A 41 -18.51 14.49 8.14
C GLY A 41 -17.51 13.37 8.43
N CYS A 42 -18.04 12.25 8.93
CA CYS A 42 -17.45 10.95 8.70
C CYS A 42 -17.35 10.77 7.18
N ARG A 43 -16.13 10.91 6.63
CA ARG A 43 -15.86 10.52 5.25
C ARG A 43 -15.85 8.99 5.18
N PRO A 44 -16.71 8.34 4.38
CA PRO A 44 -16.53 6.93 4.09
C PRO A 44 -15.24 6.74 3.26
N ALA A 45 -14.71 5.52 3.34
CA ALA A 45 -13.52 5.10 2.61
C ALA A 45 -13.69 5.29 1.10
N ALA A 46 -12.67 5.91 0.47
CA ALA A 46 -12.29 5.82 -0.94
C ALA A 46 -13.44 5.66 -1.97
N ASP A 47 -14.08 6.77 -2.34
CA ASP A 47 -14.89 6.82 -3.56
C ASP A 47 -13.96 6.84 -4.78
N ILE A 48 -13.91 5.72 -5.51
CA ILE A 48 -13.24 5.57 -6.82
C ILE A 48 -13.92 6.51 -7.83
N GLN A 49 -13.17 7.39 -8.50
CA GLN A 49 -13.73 8.24 -9.56
C GLN A 49 -13.61 7.59 -10.93
N GLN A 50 -14.64 7.80 -11.77
CA GLN A 50 -14.71 7.33 -13.15
C GLN A 50 -13.68 8.10 -14.00
N GLY A 51 -12.44 7.60 -14.00
CA GLY A 51 -11.26 8.23 -14.59
C GLY A 51 -9.94 7.60 -14.13
N ASP A 52 -9.97 6.85 -13.02
CA ASP A 52 -8.79 6.17 -12.47
C ASP A 52 -8.45 4.84 -13.18
N LEU A 53 -9.34 4.31 -14.04
CA LEU A 53 -9.04 3.12 -14.84
C LEU A 53 -8.03 3.44 -15.94
N ARG A 54 -6.82 2.87 -15.87
CA ARG A 54 -5.85 2.86 -16.97
C ARG A 54 -5.87 1.50 -17.67
N THR A 55 -6.19 1.51 -18.97
CA THR A 55 -6.04 0.35 -19.86
C THR A 55 -4.80 0.54 -20.70
N TYR A 56 -3.82 -0.37 -20.58
CA TYR A 56 -2.64 -0.37 -21.42
C TYR A 56 -2.64 -1.56 -22.38
N THR A 57 -2.47 -1.29 -23.67
CA THR A 57 -2.10 -2.26 -24.70
C THR A 57 -0.62 -2.06 -25.01
N VAL A 58 0.21 -3.09 -24.82
CA VAL A 58 1.66 -3.02 -25.04
C VAL A 58 1.97 -2.94 -26.54
N PRO A 59 2.56 -1.85 -27.06
CA PRO A 59 3.15 -1.86 -28.39
C PRO A 59 4.48 -2.63 -28.31
N ARG A 60 4.60 -3.70 -29.10
CA ARG A 60 5.84 -4.49 -29.18
C ARG A 60 6.93 -3.62 -29.80
N SER A 61 8.07 -3.48 -29.11
CA SER A 61 9.27 -2.81 -29.63
C SER A 61 9.72 -3.50 -30.92
N THR A 62 9.59 -2.83 -32.06
CA THR A 62 10.23 -3.24 -33.30
C THR A 62 11.72 -2.92 -33.20
N THR A 63 12.53 -3.90 -32.80
CA THR A 63 13.97 -3.87 -33.07
C THR A 63 14.15 -3.74 -34.59
N PRO A 64 14.94 -2.77 -35.10
CA PRO A 64 15.28 -2.74 -36.52
C PRO A 64 16.03 -4.02 -36.88
N ALA A 65 15.46 -4.84 -37.76
CA ALA A 65 16.11 -6.03 -38.29
C ALA A 65 17.37 -5.62 -39.07
N PRO A 66 18.48 -6.39 -39.00
CA PRO A 66 19.59 -6.22 -39.93
C PRO A 66 19.12 -6.55 -41.37
N LYS A 67 19.64 -5.80 -42.35
CA LYS A 67 19.29 -5.92 -43.78
C LYS A 67 19.34 -7.39 -44.28
N PRO A 68 18.37 -7.84 -45.10
CA PRO A 68 18.32 -9.21 -45.58
C PRO A 68 19.33 -9.47 -46.71
N SER A 69 20.12 -10.54 -46.56
CA SER A 69 20.74 -11.26 -47.67
C SER A 69 19.70 -12.22 -48.27
N GLN A 70 19.53 -12.20 -49.59
CA GLN A 70 18.49 -12.92 -50.32
C GLN A 70 18.72 -14.45 -50.29
N ALA A 71 17.71 -15.22 -49.86
CA ALA A 71 17.37 -16.53 -50.42
C ALA A 71 16.03 -17.06 -49.89
N GLY A 72 15.07 -17.28 -50.81
CA GLY A 72 13.96 -18.24 -50.68
C GLY A 72 12.62 -17.73 -50.11
N PRO A 73 11.46 -18.01 -50.77
CA PRO A 73 10.16 -17.71 -50.21
C PRO A 73 9.74 -18.83 -49.24
N ALA A 74 9.96 -18.62 -47.94
CA ALA A 74 9.25 -19.36 -46.90
C ALA A 74 7.98 -18.57 -46.55
N THR A 75 6.83 -19.16 -46.82
CA THR A 75 5.52 -18.67 -46.38
C THR A 75 5.49 -18.68 -44.84
N MET A 76 5.94 -17.58 -44.23
CA MET A 76 5.81 -17.38 -42.79
C MET A 76 4.36 -16.99 -42.50
N SER A 77 3.59 -17.97 -42.02
CA SER A 77 2.36 -17.74 -41.29
C SER A 77 2.65 -16.74 -40.15
N PRO A 78 1.81 -15.70 -39.90
CA PRO A 78 2.04 -14.79 -38.79
C PRO A 78 2.02 -15.58 -37.49
N ALA A 79 3.17 -15.65 -36.82
CA ALA A 79 3.25 -16.15 -35.45
C ALA A 79 2.22 -15.38 -34.62
N GLY A 80 1.33 -16.13 -33.97
CA GLY A 80 0.25 -15.57 -33.17
C GLY A 80 0.77 -14.52 -32.19
N THR A 81 0.15 -13.36 -32.22
CA THR A 81 0.34 -12.32 -31.22
C THR A 81 -0.27 -12.83 -29.91
N THR A 82 0.52 -13.55 -29.11
CA THR A 82 0.18 -13.70 -27.70
C THR A 82 0.38 -12.34 -27.05
N THR A 83 -0.69 -11.54 -27.04
CA THR A 83 -0.79 -10.32 -26.25
C THR A 83 -0.65 -10.75 -24.80
N ALA A 84 0.40 -10.29 -24.11
CA ALA A 84 0.49 -10.44 -22.66
C ALA A 84 -0.77 -9.82 -22.04
N PRO A 85 -1.37 -10.44 -21.01
CA PRO A 85 -2.62 -9.95 -20.43
C PRO A 85 -2.47 -8.48 -20.05
N ALA A 86 -3.40 -7.66 -20.54
CA ALA A 86 -3.45 -6.26 -20.15
C ALA A 86 -3.89 -6.22 -18.68
N VAL A 87 -3.05 -5.66 -17.82
CA VAL A 87 -3.40 -5.44 -16.41
C VAL A 87 -4.05 -4.06 -16.24
N GLN A 88 -5.08 -3.99 -15.41
CA GLN A 88 -5.69 -2.75 -14.93
C GLN A 88 -5.59 -2.73 -13.40
N TYR A 89 -5.54 -1.54 -12.80
CA TYR A 89 -5.40 -1.37 -11.36
C TYR A 89 -5.79 0.06 -10.96
N ASP A 90 -6.08 0.24 -9.68
CA ASP A 90 -6.29 1.54 -9.05
C ASP A 90 -4.97 2.02 -8.45
N LEU A 91 -4.61 3.28 -8.70
CA LEU A 91 -3.34 3.84 -8.21
C LEU A 91 -3.50 4.37 -6.78
N PRO A 92 -2.71 3.89 -5.79
CA PRO A 92 -2.76 4.45 -4.45
C PRO A 92 -2.46 5.95 -4.42
N ALA A 93 -3.07 6.66 -3.47
CA ALA A 93 -2.91 8.10 -3.34
C ALA A 93 -1.42 8.49 -3.20
N GLY A 94 -1.00 9.47 -4.00
CA GLY A 94 0.37 9.98 -4.00
C GLY A 94 1.39 9.10 -4.73
N TRP A 95 0.97 7.95 -5.28
CA TRP A 95 1.83 7.16 -6.16
C TRP A 95 1.77 7.68 -7.59
N VAL A 96 2.80 7.36 -8.36
CA VAL A 96 2.90 7.74 -9.78
C VAL A 96 3.12 6.48 -10.61
N ASP A 97 2.30 6.30 -11.64
CA ASP A 97 2.53 5.28 -12.67
C ASP A 97 3.56 5.78 -13.70
N VAL A 98 4.66 5.07 -13.82
CA VAL A 98 5.76 5.33 -14.76
C VAL A 98 5.55 4.56 -16.07
N GLY A 99 4.57 3.65 -16.11
CA GLY A 99 4.19 2.87 -17.28
C GLY A 99 4.93 1.54 -17.41
N ALA A 100 4.61 0.84 -18.49
CA ALA A 100 5.22 -0.42 -18.86
C ALA A 100 6.61 -0.22 -19.51
N SER A 101 7.54 -1.12 -19.23
CA SER A 101 8.84 -1.16 -19.92
C SER A 101 9.45 -2.56 -19.92
N GLY A 102 9.89 -3.02 -21.10
CA GLY A 102 10.44 -4.36 -21.24
C GLY A 102 9.44 -5.44 -20.80
N MET A 103 9.81 -6.23 -19.80
CA MET A 103 8.94 -7.26 -19.21
C MET A 103 7.99 -6.73 -18.12
N ARG A 104 8.13 -5.47 -17.69
CA ARG A 104 7.30 -4.86 -16.64
C ARG A 104 6.01 -4.38 -17.28
N LEU A 105 4.88 -4.93 -16.84
CA LEU A 105 3.55 -4.49 -17.25
C LEU A 105 3.18 -3.14 -16.61
N ALA A 106 3.76 -2.84 -15.46
CA ALA A 106 3.68 -1.54 -14.79
C ALA A 106 4.92 -1.29 -13.94
N THR A 107 5.26 -0.01 -13.74
CA THR A 107 6.27 0.45 -12.79
C THR A 107 5.70 1.63 -12.03
N LEU A 108 5.59 1.54 -10.71
CA LEU A 108 5.03 2.60 -9.87
C LEU A 108 6.08 3.21 -8.94
N ARG A 109 5.90 4.48 -8.57
CA ARG A 109 6.70 5.18 -7.57
C ARG A 109 5.85 5.53 -6.35
N THR A 110 6.34 5.28 -5.13
CA THR A 110 5.56 5.41 -3.88
C THR A 110 5.43 6.84 -3.34
N GLY A 111 5.75 7.85 -4.14
CA GLY A 111 5.69 9.26 -3.77
C GLY A 111 5.75 10.16 -5.01
N PRO A 112 5.52 11.48 -4.85
CA PRO A 112 5.56 12.42 -5.96
C PRO A 112 6.97 12.39 -6.58
N GLY A 113 7.09 11.84 -7.78
CA GLY A 113 8.34 11.89 -8.51
C GLY A 113 8.73 13.34 -8.78
N GLY A 114 9.99 13.70 -8.57
CA GLY A 114 10.49 15.04 -8.87
C GLY A 114 11.70 15.45 -8.02
N PRO A 115 12.39 16.53 -8.38
CA PRO A 115 13.58 17.02 -7.68
C PRO A 115 13.32 17.54 -6.26
N GLU A 116 12.06 17.76 -5.87
CA GLU A 116 11.67 18.22 -4.52
C GLU A 116 11.14 17.10 -3.60
N ALA A 117 11.28 15.83 -4.00
CA ALA A 117 10.87 14.71 -3.16
C ALA A 117 11.76 14.62 -1.90
N THR A 118 11.26 15.11 -0.77
CA THR A 118 11.93 15.01 0.55
C THR A 118 11.69 13.68 1.25
N ALA A 119 10.75 12.87 0.75
CA ALA A 119 10.47 11.51 1.23
C ALA A 119 11.23 10.46 0.41
N GLU A 120 11.61 9.36 1.06
CA GLU A 120 12.14 8.17 0.37
C GLU A 120 11.12 7.67 -0.68
N VAL A 121 11.56 7.55 -1.94
CA VAL A 121 10.72 7.09 -3.05
C VAL A 121 11.09 5.66 -3.41
N GLY A 122 10.14 4.75 -3.26
CA GLY A 122 10.26 3.36 -3.67
C GLY A 122 9.80 3.12 -5.10
N GLU A 123 10.31 2.06 -5.72
CA GLU A 123 9.84 1.55 -7.02
C GLU A 123 9.11 0.22 -6.84
N ILE A 124 7.95 0.07 -7.48
CA ILE A 124 7.15 -1.15 -7.47
C ILE A 124 7.00 -1.72 -8.87
N THR A 125 7.41 -2.98 -8.98
CA THR A 125 7.23 -4.00 -10.02
C THR A 125 5.81 -4.45 -10.32
N VAL A 126 5.36 -4.58 -11.58
CA VAL A 126 4.42 -5.67 -11.95
C VAL A 126 5.00 -6.46 -13.12
N ILE A 127 5.34 -7.73 -12.89
CA ILE A 127 6.03 -8.59 -13.88
C ILE A 127 5.35 -9.96 -13.95
N PRO A 128 4.98 -10.45 -15.15
CA PRO A 128 4.52 -11.82 -15.34
C PRO A 128 5.72 -12.77 -15.30
N ALA A 129 5.61 -13.85 -14.53
CA ALA A 129 6.64 -14.86 -14.40
C ALA A 129 6.05 -16.20 -13.97
N SER A 130 6.88 -17.25 -14.04
CA SER A 130 6.50 -18.62 -13.68
C SER A 130 7.31 -19.13 -12.48
N GLY A 131 6.91 -20.28 -11.96
CA GLY A 131 7.61 -20.98 -10.87
C GLY A 131 6.82 -20.95 -9.55
N THR A 132 7.34 -21.65 -8.55
CA THR A 132 6.67 -21.79 -7.25
C THR A 132 6.89 -20.55 -6.37
N LEU A 133 5.98 -20.34 -5.42
CA LEU A 133 6.14 -19.30 -4.39
C LEU A 133 7.47 -19.47 -3.64
N GLN A 134 7.74 -20.69 -3.15
CA GLN A 134 8.99 -21.03 -2.46
C GLN A 134 10.23 -20.69 -3.28
N GLY A 135 10.29 -21.16 -4.54
CA GLY A 135 11.47 -20.97 -5.39
C GLY A 135 11.72 -19.50 -5.72
N ASN A 136 10.66 -18.71 -5.93
CA ASN A 136 10.80 -17.28 -6.16
C ASN A 136 11.16 -16.51 -4.90
N ALA A 137 10.55 -16.83 -3.76
CA ALA A 137 10.89 -16.22 -2.47
C ALA A 137 12.34 -16.51 -2.08
N THR A 138 12.86 -17.73 -2.30
CA THR A 138 14.28 -18.05 -2.12
C THR A 138 15.17 -17.18 -3.00
N ARG A 139 14.89 -17.07 -4.30
CA ARG A 139 15.67 -16.21 -5.22
C ARG A 139 15.62 -14.73 -4.83
N TRP A 140 14.51 -14.26 -4.28
CA TRP A 140 14.40 -12.89 -3.80
C TRP A 140 15.17 -12.69 -2.50
N GLN A 141 15.12 -13.65 -1.58
CA GLN A 141 15.92 -13.61 -0.37
C GLN A 141 17.43 -13.61 -0.69
N GLU A 142 17.88 -14.35 -1.71
CA GLU A 142 19.27 -14.32 -2.19
C GLU A 142 19.71 -12.94 -2.72
N GLN A 143 18.77 -12.09 -3.17
CA GLN A 143 19.06 -10.69 -3.57
C GLN A 143 19.26 -9.76 -2.36
N LEU A 144 18.83 -10.18 -1.18
CA LEU A 144 18.97 -9.46 0.08
C LEU A 144 20.18 -9.98 0.85
N THR A 145 20.27 -11.30 0.98
CA THR A 145 21.32 -12.00 1.72
C THR A 145 21.72 -13.24 0.93
N PRO A 146 22.90 -13.24 0.28
CA PRO A 146 23.43 -14.41 -0.38
C PRO A 146 23.54 -15.59 0.59
N SER A 147 23.13 -16.79 0.15
CA SER A 147 23.15 -18.01 0.97
C SER A 147 22.32 -17.92 2.26
N ALA A 148 21.20 -17.18 2.22
CA ALA A 148 20.29 -17.09 3.36
C ALA A 148 19.76 -18.46 3.82
N ASP A 149 19.53 -18.55 5.13
CA ASP A 149 18.89 -19.70 5.76
C ASP A 149 17.52 -20.01 5.11
N PRO A 150 17.29 -21.25 4.60
CA PRO A 150 16.01 -21.66 4.05
C PRO A 150 14.82 -21.47 5.00
N ASP A 151 15.03 -21.60 6.32
CA ASP A 151 13.96 -21.45 7.30
C ASP A 151 13.46 -20.00 7.36
N ARG A 152 14.29 -19.02 7.01
CA ARG A 152 13.86 -17.61 6.90
C ARG A 152 12.79 -17.44 5.83
N VAL A 153 12.99 -18.07 4.67
CA VAL A 153 12.04 -18.01 3.56
C VAL A 153 10.74 -18.72 3.95
N ALA A 154 10.83 -19.88 4.59
CA ALA A 154 9.67 -20.61 5.08
C ALA A 154 8.82 -19.77 6.04
N ARG A 155 9.45 -19.15 7.05
CA ARG A 155 8.77 -18.23 7.99
C ARG A 155 8.10 -17.07 7.29
N ALA A 156 8.78 -16.42 6.34
CA ALA A 156 8.21 -15.29 5.60
C ALA A 156 6.99 -15.67 4.75
N ILE A 157 6.94 -16.92 4.26
CA ILE A 157 5.78 -17.45 3.53
C ILE A 157 4.65 -17.80 4.51
N GLU A 158 4.97 -18.40 5.65
CA GLU A 158 3.99 -18.72 6.71
C GLU A 158 3.34 -17.45 7.29
N ASP A 159 4.13 -16.40 7.53
CA ASP A 159 3.67 -15.08 7.97
C ASP A 159 3.00 -14.26 6.83
N GLY A 160 2.93 -14.84 5.63
CA GLY A 160 2.36 -14.21 4.45
C GLY A 160 0.87 -13.91 4.61
N GLU A 161 0.43 -12.77 4.08
CA GLU A 161 -0.98 -12.40 4.04
C GLU A 161 -1.62 -12.93 2.76
N THR A 162 -2.78 -13.57 2.89
CA THR A 162 -3.58 -13.99 1.74
C THR A 162 -4.64 -12.93 1.44
N VAL A 163 -4.74 -12.49 0.19
CA VAL A 163 -5.70 -11.47 -0.23
C VAL A 163 -6.42 -11.86 -1.54
N PRO A 164 -7.72 -11.60 -1.67
CA PRO A 164 -8.45 -11.86 -2.90
C PRO A 164 -8.10 -10.81 -3.96
N VAL A 165 -7.79 -11.28 -5.18
CA VAL A 165 -7.47 -10.44 -6.35
C VAL A 165 -8.14 -11.03 -7.57
N ASN A 166 -9.06 -10.29 -8.20
CA ASN A 166 -9.77 -10.72 -9.42
C ASN A 166 -10.33 -12.17 -9.38
N GLY A 167 -10.81 -12.61 -8.20
CA GLY A 167 -11.40 -13.94 -8.00
C GLY A 167 -10.41 -15.06 -7.68
N VAL A 168 -9.11 -14.78 -7.55
CA VAL A 168 -8.09 -15.73 -7.07
C VAL A 168 -7.43 -15.23 -5.78
N GLU A 169 -6.85 -16.14 -5.01
CA GLU A 169 -6.08 -15.79 -3.81
C GLU A 169 -4.63 -15.46 -4.18
N ALA A 170 -4.15 -14.30 -3.76
CA ALA A 170 -2.76 -13.88 -3.85
C ALA A 170 -2.08 -13.95 -2.49
N THR A 171 -0.76 -14.20 -2.47
CA THR A 171 0.04 -14.18 -1.25
C THR A 171 0.95 -12.95 -1.23
N ILE A 172 0.90 -12.16 -0.17
CA ILE A 172 1.79 -11.02 0.09
C ILE A 172 2.76 -11.39 1.22
N LEU A 173 4.06 -11.26 0.96
CA LEU A 173 5.12 -11.60 1.92
C LEU A 173 6.15 -10.48 2.02
N LEU A 174 6.82 -10.42 3.17
CA LEU A 174 7.90 -9.49 3.45
C LEU A 174 9.17 -10.29 3.75
N LEU A 175 10.19 -10.12 2.92
CA LEU A 175 11.54 -10.64 3.14
C LEU A 175 12.42 -9.53 3.68
N LEU A 176 13.31 -9.88 4.60
CA LEU A 176 14.24 -8.98 5.26
C LEU A 176 15.66 -9.55 5.14
N ASP A 177 16.65 -8.68 4.97
CA ASP A 177 18.06 -9.08 5.13
C ASP A 177 18.44 -9.26 6.62
N ASP A 178 19.69 -9.68 6.86
CA ASP A 178 20.21 -9.98 8.20
C ASP A 178 20.80 -8.74 8.91
N ALA A 179 20.73 -7.55 8.31
CA ALA A 179 21.35 -6.36 8.88
C ALA A 179 20.58 -5.86 10.11
N ALA A 180 21.32 -5.44 11.14
CA ALA A 180 20.77 -4.87 12.36
C ALA A 180 20.31 -3.40 12.17
N GLU A 181 20.95 -2.68 11.24
CA GLU A 181 20.65 -1.29 10.91
C GLU A 181 20.53 -1.13 9.40
N ASN A 182 19.68 -0.21 8.94
CA ASN A 182 19.43 0.05 7.52
C ASN A 182 19.01 -1.20 6.72
N GLN A 183 18.37 -2.15 7.40
CA GLN A 183 17.89 -3.42 6.87
C GLN A 183 17.16 -3.22 5.54
N GLN A 184 17.55 -4.00 4.53
CA GLN A 184 16.85 -4.05 3.26
C GLN A 184 15.72 -5.08 3.29
N ALA A 185 14.73 -4.85 2.44
CA ALA A 185 13.55 -5.67 2.35
C ALA A 185 13.09 -5.86 0.91
N ILE A 186 12.37 -6.95 0.70
CA ILE A 186 11.52 -7.17 -0.47
C ILE A 186 10.10 -7.40 0.03
N LEU A 187 9.20 -6.49 -0.33
CA LEU A 187 7.76 -6.68 -0.18
C LEU A 187 7.22 -7.16 -1.53
N ALA A 188 6.60 -8.34 -1.55
CA ALA A 188 6.17 -8.96 -2.79
C ALA A 188 4.77 -9.56 -2.67
N ALA A 189 4.01 -9.48 -3.76
CA ALA A 189 2.80 -10.25 -3.96
C ALA A 189 2.99 -11.26 -5.10
N VAL A 190 2.43 -12.45 -4.93
CA VAL A 190 2.32 -13.48 -5.96
C VAL A 190 0.84 -13.72 -6.25
N ILE A 191 0.42 -13.40 -7.47
CA ILE A 191 -0.97 -13.52 -7.92
C ILE A 191 -1.02 -14.62 -9.01
N PRO A 192 -1.64 -15.78 -8.77
CA PRO A 192 -1.72 -16.86 -9.75
C PRO A 192 -2.77 -16.54 -10.82
N VAL A 193 -2.34 -16.02 -11.97
CA VAL A 193 -3.23 -15.64 -13.08
C VAL A 193 -3.76 -16.85 -13.83
N ASP A 194 -2.92 -17.87 -14.02
CA ASP A 194 -3.27 -19.15 -14.62
C ASP A 194 -2.40 -20.28 -14.05
N SER A 195 -2.52 -21.50 -14.59
CA SER A 195 -1.78 -22.69 -14.11
C SER A 195 -0.25 -22.61 -14.25
N SER A 196 0.26 -21.67 -15.04
CA SER A 196 1.67 -21.56 -15.42
C SER A 196 2.27 -20.16 -15.20
N THR A 197 1.42 -19.14 -15.06
CA THR A 197 1.81 -17.74 -14.96
C THR A 197 1.28 -17.11 -13.68
N SER A 198 2.14 -16.35 -13.02
CA SER A 198 1.78 -15.46 -11.93
C SER A 198 2.19 -14.03 -12.25
N LEU A 199 1.47 -13.05 -11.69
CA LEU A 199 1.95 -11.69 -11.59
C LEU A 199 2.71 -11.52 -10.29
N PHE A 200 3.96 -11.07 -10.42
CA PHE A 200 4.78 -10.67 -9.29
C PHE A 200 4.72 -9.15 -9.16
N VAL A 201 4.08 -8.70 -8.07
CA VAL A 201 4.14 -7.30 -7.66
C VAL A 201 5.28 -7.18 -6.67
N LYS A 202 6.26 -6.30 -6.91
CA LYS A 202 7.49 -6.32 -6.10
C LYS A 202 8.07 -4.95 -5.80
N PHE A 203 8.28 -4.65 -4.53
CA PHE A 203 9.13 -3.58 -4.04
C PHE A 203 10.46 -4.16 -3.53
N LYS A 204 11.56 -3.43 -3.73
CA LYS A 204 12.84 -3.66 -3.04
C LYS A 204 13.37 -2.32 -2.55
N GLY A 205 13.77 -2.24 -1.28
CA GLY A 205 14.33 -1.03 -0.66
C GLY A 205 14.51 -1.21 0.83
N THR A 206 14.45 -0.13 1.61
CA THR A 206 14.57 -0.22 3.07
C THR A 206 13.39 -0.97 3.71
N ALA A 207 13.64 -1.66 4.81
CA ALA A 207 12.61 -2.34 5.60
C ALA A 207 11.59 -1.34 6.17
N ASP A 208 12.04 -0.15 6.56
CA ASP A 208 11.16 0.91 7.06
C ASP A 208 10.18 1.37 5.98
N LEU A 209 10.66 1.62 4.76
CA LEU A 209 9.78 1.98 3.66
C LEU A 209 8.84 0.81 3.30
N ALA A 210 9.35 -0.43 3.23
CA ALA A 210 8.53 -1.61 2.96
C ALA A 210 7.36 -1.75 3.96
N ARG A 211 7.63 -1.56 5.25
CA ARG A 211 6.61 -1.60 6.31
C ARG A 211 5.63 -0.44 6.18
N LYS A 212 6.14 0.78 5.93
CA LYS A 212 5.33 1.99 5.76
C LYS A 212 4.35 1.89 4.57
N ILE A 213 4.79 1.29 3.46
CA ILE A 213 3.96 1.15 2.25
C ILE A 213 3.13 -0.13 2.20
N ARG A 214 3.20 -1.00 3.21
CA ARG A 214 2.56 -2.32 3.16
C ARG A 214 1.04 -2.25 2.92
N GLU A 215 0.35 -1.34 3.60
CA GLU A 215 -1.09 -1.16 3.42
C GLU A 215 -1.45 -0.63 2.02
N PRO A 216 -0.90 0.49 1.52
CA PRO A 216 -1.19 0.95 0.16
C PRO A 216 -0.73 -0.05 -0.92
N PHE A 217 0.35 -0.80 -0.69
CA PHE A 217 0.77 -1.90 -1.55
C PHE A 217 -0.28 -3.02 -1.60
N THR A 218 -0.85 -3.39 -0.46
CA THR A 218 -1.90 -4.42 -0.38
C THR A 218 -3.18 -3.94 -1.07
N SER A 219 -3.56 -2.67 -0.88
CA SER A 219 -4.67 -2.06 -1.61
C SER A 219 -4.44 -2.06 -3.12
N PHE A 220 -3.23 -1.72 -3.56
CA PHE A 220 -2.85 -1.80 -4.97
C PHE A 220 -2.99 -3.22 -5.50
N VAL A 221 -2.45 -4.22 -4.80
CA VAL A 221 -2.55 -5.64 -5.19
C VAL A 221 -4.01 -6.09 -5.33
N ARG A 222 -4.88 -5.75 -4.37
CA ARG A 222 -6.32 -6.07 -4.42
C ARG A 222 -7.05 -5.44 -5.61
N SER A 223 -6.57 -4.30 -6.11
CA SER A 223 -7.18 -3.61 -7.24
C SER A 223 -6.84 -4.24 -8.60
N ILE A 224 -5.79 -5.08 -8.68
CA ILE A 224 -5.31 -5.62 -9.95
C ILE A 224 -6.39 -6.47 -10.61
N ARG A 225 -6.58 -6.25 -11.91
CA ARG A 225 -7.49 -6.96 -12.82
C ARG A 225 -6.75 -7.35 -14.10
N TRP A 226 -7.16 -8.45 -14.70
CA TRP A 226 -6.70 -8.89 -16.02
C TRP A 226 -7.86 -9.50 -16.80
N GLN A 227 -7.74 -9.49 -18.13
CA GLN A 227 -8.66 -10.08 -19.10
C GLN A 227 -7.93 -11.18 -19.87
#